data_AF-A0A660ZC58-F1
#
_entry.id   AF-A0A660ZC58-F1
#
_cell.length_a   1.000
_cell.length_b   1.000
_cell.length_c   1.000
_cell.angle_alpha   90.00
_cell.angle_beta   90.00
_cell.angle_gamma   90.00
#
_symmetry.space_group_name_H-M   'P 1'
#
loop_
_entity.id
_entity.type
_entity.pdbx_description
1 polymer ?
#
loop_
_entity_poly.entity_id
_entity_poly.type
_entity_poly.pdbx_seq_one_letter_code
_entity_poly.pdbx_strand_id
1 'polypeptide(L)'
;FKLTEQLTLQPSLRFDYYNILTKAYLAPRISLSYAIGNLTTLRAVWGLYYQSAGYEKLRDQNILYDLSDRYTHELNAEEAIHYVLGIERWLSTEWSLKLEGYYKDFDNLYIPALLQGSRYFTESVPGKDPRFVSGWTLPYAILGDSLTQIPTNGAFGEAYGVEVMLAKKNIIRGSNLSGWFSYALAFTNRYENGKNYPFRFDQRHTVNIVLNYSINSWLELGVRWQYGSGFPYSEPVGIKPRIILEDQDLDGIPETPVIATRKNNSGGEETVIYDIDFGDKKLNSRKPEYHRLDVRLNALADWWDLDWVIYLDVINVYNHSNIVAYDYFVTETLTLGREPTTMLPIIPTLGFSVRF
;
A
#
# COMPACT_ATOMS: atom_id res chain seq x y z
N PHE A 1 11.68 -32.78 8.92
CA PHE A 1 12.63 -33.69 9.58
C PHE A 1 12.89 -33.23 11.00
N LYS A 2 12.65 -34.08 12.00
CA LYS A 2 13.20 -33.85 13.35
C LYS A 2 14.64 -34.34 13.32
N LEU A 3 15.60 -33.44 13.43
CA LEU A 3 17.02 -33.78 13.47
C LEU A 3 17.43 -34.20 14.88
N THR A 4 16.82 -33.57 15.89
CA THR A 4 16.88 -33.97 17.29
C THR A 4 15.48 -33.80 17.92
N GLU A 5 15.32 -34.08 19.21
CA GLU A 5 14.08 -33.77 19.93
C GLU A 5 13.77 -32.26 19.96
N GLN A 6 14.81 -31.43 19.91
CA GLN A 6 14.73 -29.98 20.03
C GLN A 6 14.80 -29.27 18.67
N LEU A 7 15.42 -29.90 17.67
CA LEU A 7 15.68 -29.30 16.36
C LEU A 7 14.80 -29.92 15.27
N THR A 8 13.96 -29.10 14.66
CA THR A 8 13.18 -29.46 13.48
C THR A 8 13.63 -28.64 12.28
N LEU A 9 13.95 -29.32 11.19
CA LEU A 9 14.28 -28.76 9.89
C LEU A 9 13.21 -29.14 8.87
N GLN A 10 12.70 -28.17 8.14
CA GLN A 10 11.70 -28.37 7.09
C GLN A 10 12.19 -27.71 5.79
N PRO A 11 12.93 -28.46 4.95
CA PRO A 11 13.19 -28.03 3.59
C PRO A 11 11.92 -28.19 2.76
N SER A 12 11.74 -27.31 1.79
CA SER A 12 10.64 -27.30 0.84
C SER A 12 11.16 -26.80 -0.50
N LEU A 13 10.65 -27.36 -1.58
CA LEU A 13 10.93 -26.91 -2.94
C LEU A 13 9.59 -26.76 -3.65
N ARG A 14 9.40 -25.63 -4.31
CA ARG A 14 8.23 -25.36 -5.15
C ARG A 14 8.68 -25.14 -6.58
N PHE A 15 7.96 -25.72 -7.53
CA PHE A 15 8.13 -25.48 -8.96
C PHE A 15 6.88 -24.76 -9.48
N ASP A 16 7.08 -23.66 -10.19
CA ASP A 16 6.01 -22.88 -10.82
C ASP A 16 6.35 -22.68 -12.30
N TYR A 17 5.36 -22.82 -13.18
CA TYR A 17 5.46 -22.42 -14.58
C TYR A 17 4.44 -21.32 -14.86
N TYR A 18 4.90 -20.14 -15.28
CA TYR A 18 4.04 -19.02 -15.59
C TYR A 18 3.83 -18.93 -17.09
N ASN A 19 2.58 -19.19 -17.53
CA ASN A 19 2.23 -19.20 -18.95
C ASN A 19 2.47 -17.84 -19.62
N ILE A 20 2.10 -16.74 -18.95
CA ILE A 20 2.26 -15.37 -19.48
C ILE A 20 3.72 -14.99 -19.71
N LEU A 21 4.64 -15.55 -18.93
CA LEU A 21 6.08 -15.34 -19.06
C LEU A 21 6.76 -16.45 -19.88
N THR A 22 6.04 -17.56 -20.17
CA THR A 22 6.59 -18.80 -20.74
C THR A 22 7.83 -19.34 -20.01
N LYS A 23 7.91 -19.14 -18.69
CA LYS A 23 9.10 -19.44 -17.87
C LYS A 23 8.76 -20.31 -16.67
N ALA A 24 9.70 -21.19 -16.33
CA ALA A 24 9.65 -22.04 -15.15
C ALA A 24 10.57 -21.50 -14.04
N TYR A 25 10.14 -21.63 -12.79
CA TYR A 25 10.82 -21.12 -11.61
C TYR A 25 10.87 -22.21 -10.53
N LEU A 26 11.99 -22.25 -9.80
CA LEU A 26 12.19 -23.13 -8.65
C LEU A 26 12.42 -22.28 -7.41
N ALA A 27 11.55 -22.44 -6.42
CA ALA A 27 11.55 -21.68 -5.18
C ALA A 27 11.90 -22.59 -3.98
N PRO A 28 13.19 -22.74 -3.64
CA PRO A 28 13.61 -23.45 -2.43
C PRO A 28 13.29 -22.62 -1.18
N ARG A 29 12.93 -23.32 -0.10
CA ARG A 29 12.63 -22.74 1.20
C ARG A 29 13.12 -23.66 2.30
N ILE A 30 13.63 -23.08 3.37
CA ILE A 30 14.11 -23.82 4.54
C ILE A 30 13.55 -23.13 5.79
N SER A 31 12.87 -23.91 6.61
CA SER A 31 12.43 -23.48 7.94
C SER A 31 13.14 -24.31 9.01
N LEU A 32 13.70 -23.63 9.99
CA LEU A 32 14.38 -24.19 11.14
C LEU A 32 13.61 -23.79 12.39
N SER A 33 13.38 -24.75 13.29
CA SER A 33 12.77 -24.52 14.59
C SER A 33 13.62 -25.22 15.65
N TYR A 34 14.09 -24.48 16.63
CA TYR A 34 14.90 -24.97 17.73
C TYR A 34 14.24 -24.66 19.08
N ALA A 35 13.77 -25.69 19.77
CA ALA A 35 13.22 -25.59 21.11
C ALA A 35 14.37 -25.57 22.13
N ILE A 36 14.67 -24.39 22.70
CA ILE A 36 15.68 -24.22 23.76
C ILE A 36 15.21 -24.92 25.05
N GLY A 37 13.89 -25.01 25.24
CA GLY A 37 13.23 -25.75 26.32
C GLY A 37 11.73 -25.79 26.07
N ASN A 38 10.95 -26.08 27.11
CA ASN A 38 9.51 -26.31 26.96
C ASN A 38 8.70 -25.03 26.66
N LEU A 39 9.26 -23.85 26.95
CA LEU A 39 8.55 -22.58 26.85
C LEU A 39 9.15 -21.63 25.80
N THR A 40 10.28 -21.96 25.18
CA THR A 40 10.99 -21.04 24.27
C THR A 40 11.43 -21.75 23.01
N THR A 41 11.05 -21.19 21.86
CA THR A 41 11.39 -21.70 20.54
C THR A 41 12.03 -20.58 19.71
N LEU A 42 13.21 -20.86 19.16
CA LEU A 42 13.80 -20.06 18.09
C LEU A 42 13.32 -20.58 16.75
N ARG A 43 13.01 -19.67 15.83
CA ARG A 43 12.61 -19.99 14.46
C ARG A 43 13.48 -19.19 13.50
N ALA A 44 14.02 -19.84 12.48
CA ALA A 44 14.70 -19.18 11.39
C ALA A 44 14.09 -19.66 10.07
N VAL A 45 13.80 -18.74 9.17
CA VAL A 45 13.25 -19.05 7.85
C VAL A 45 14.08 -18.34 6.81
N TRP A 46 14.44 -19.09 5.78
CA TRP A 46 14.98 -18.58 4.54
C TRP A 46 14.17 -19.12 3.37
N GLY A 47 13.91 -18.30 2.37
CA GLY A 47 13.24 -18.79 1.17
C GLY A 47 13.24 -17.83 0.01
N LEU A 48 13.15 -18.42 -1.18
CA LEU A 48 12.97 -17.73 -2.45
C LEU A 48 11.50 -17.76 -2.88
N TYR A 49 11.03 -16.65 -3.42
CA TYR A 49 9.64 -16.44 -3.80
C TYR A 49 9.60 -15.73 -5.16
N TYR A 50 8.63 -16.12 -5.99
CA TYR A 50 8.41 -15.54 -7.31
C TYR A 50 6.96 -15.07 -7.43
N GLN A 51 6.77 -13.97 -8.15
CA GLN A 51 5.46 -13.46 -8.54
C GLN A 51 5.46 -13.08 -10.02
N SER A 52 4.59 -13.74 -10.79
CA SER A 52 4.38 -13.37 -12.20
C SER A 52 3.66 -12.03 -12.32
N ALA A 53 3.82 -11.36 -13.47
CA ALA A 53 2.87 -10.35 -13.88
C ALA A 53 1.50 -11.04 -14.10
N GLY A 54 0.52 -10.75 -13.25
CA GLY A 54 -0.86 -11.21 -13.43
C GLY A 54 -1.80 -10.09 -13.87
N TYR A 55 -3.08 -10.38 -14.02
CA TYR A 55 -4.08 -9.38 -14.40
C TYR A 55 -4.21 -8.24 -13.40
N GLU A 56 -3.85 -8.47 -12.13
CA GLU A 56 -3.75 -7.42 -11.11
C GLU A 56 -2.72 -6.35 -11.47
N LYS A 57 -1.71 -6.71 -12.28
CA LYS A 57 -0.71 -5.77 -12.80
C LYS A 57 -1.19 -5.00 -14.03
N LEU A 58 -2.34 -5.33 -14.64
CA LEU A 58 -2.89 -4.49 -15.71
C LEU A 58 -3.05 -3.05 -15.24
N ARG A 59 -3.57 -2.87 -14.02
CA ARG A 59 -3.68 -1.56 -13.38
C ARG A 59 -3.01 -1.59 -12.02
N ASP A 60 -1.69 -1.46 -12.01
CA ASP A 60 -0.92 -1.29 -10.78
C ASP A 60 -0.61 0.18 -10.56
N GLN A 61 -0.98 0.74 -9.40
CA GLN A 61 -0.50 2.06 -8.98
C GLN A 61 -0.83 3.25 -9.92
N ASN A 62 -1.92 3.20 -10.69
CA ASN A 62 -2.29 4.12 -11.79
C ASN A 62 -1.40 4.01 -13.05
N ILE A 63 -0.57 2.97 -13.14
CA ILE A 63 0.17 2.59 -14.33
C ILE A 63 -0.63 1.50 -15.03
N LEU A 64 -0.80 1.66 -16.35
CA LEU A 64 -1.36 0.63 -17.22
C LEU A 64 -0.19 -0.10 -17.88
N TYR A 65 -0.05 -1.40 -17.64
CA TYR A 65 0.97 -2.21 -18.31
C TYR A 65 0.37 -2.94 -19.51
N ASP A 66 1.08 -2.89 -20.64
CA ASP A 66 0.84 -3.72 -21.80
C ASP A 66 1.43 -5.12 -21.54
N LEU A 67 0.55 -6.04 -21.15
CA LEU A 67 0.88 -7.43 -20.89
C LEU A 67 0.65 -8.33 -22.11
N SER A 68 0.73 -7.77 -23.33
CA SER A 68 0.73 -8.58 -24.55
C SER A 68 1.97 -9.46 -24.62
N ASP A 69 1.81 -10.64 -25.25
CA ASP A 69 2.85 -11.65 -25.38
C ASP A 69 4.19 -11.07 -25.86
N ARG A 70 4.14 -10.06 -26.74
CA ARG A 70 5.33 -9.34 -27.26
C ARG A 70 6.27 -8.85 -26.16
N TYR A 71 5.74 -8.36 -25.04
CA TYR A 71 6.55 -7.79 -23.96
C TYR A 71 6.73 -8.74 -22.79
N THR A 72 5.81 -9.68 -22.58
CA THR A 72 5.84 -10.57 -21.40
C THR A 72 6.82 -11.74 -21.54
N HIS A 73 7.16 -12.18 -22.75
CA HIS A 73 8.16 -13.24 -22.95
C HIS A 73 9.57 -12.84 -22.49
N GLU A 74 9.91 -11.55 -22.60
CA GLU A 74 11.22 -11.04 -22.17
C GLU A 74 11.29 -10.86 -20.64
N LEU A 75 10.15 -10.61 -19.99
CA LEU A 75 10.06 -10.40 -18.54
C LEU A 75 10.41 -11.63 -17.71
N ASN A 76 11.11 -11.39 -16.61
CA ASN A 76 11.27 -12.32 -15.51
C ASN A 76 10.20 -12.07 -14.44
N ALA A 77 9.85 -13.09 -13.67
CA ALA A 77 8.99 -12.93 -12.51
C ALA A 77 9.66 -12.01 -11.47
N GLU A 78 8.87 -11.21 -10.76
CA GLU A 78 9.36 -10.47 -9.60
C GLU A 78 9.87 -11.50 -8.57
N GLU A 79 11.04 -11.25 -8.02
CA GLU A 79 11.72 -12.15 -7.10
C GLU A 79 11.79 -11.54 -5.71
N ALA A 80 11.62 -12.35 -4.68
CA ALA A 80 11.84 -11.96 -3.29
C ALA A 80 12.59 -13.04 -2.52
N ILE A 81 13.68 -12.66 -1.85
CA ILE A 81 14.40 -13.51 -0.89
C ILE A 81 14.04 -13.05 0.51
N HIS A 82 13.48 -13.94 1.32
CA HIS A 82 13.10 -13.64 2.70
C HIS A 82 14.07 -14.28 3.69
N TYR A 83 14.56 -13.49 4.63
CA TYR A 83 15.27 -13.91 5.83
C TYR A 83 14.45 -13.50 7.04
N VAL A 84 14.04 -14.45 7.87
CA VAL A 84 13.26 -14.19 9.09
C VAL A 84 13.88 -14.94 10.25
N LEU A 85 14.11 -14.23 11.35
CA LEU A 85 14.57 -14.81 12.61
C LEU A 85 13.59 -14.40 13.71
N GLY A 86 13.08 -15.39 14.44
CA GLY A 86 12.08 -15.20 15.47
C GLY A 86 12.40 -15.93 16.75
N ILE A 87 11.95 -15.37 17.87
CA ILE A 87 11.88 -16.04 19.16
C ILE A 87 10.45 -15.97 19.67
N GLU A 88 9.93 -17.12 20.07
CA GLU A 88 8.63 -17.27 20.69
C GLU A 88 8.84 -17.81 22.11
N ARG A 89 8.23 -17.16 23.10
CA ARG A 89 8.31 -17.56 24.50
C ARG A 89 6.96 -17.46 25.20
N TRP A 90 6.57 -18.54 25.87
CA TRP A 90 5.51 -18.48 26.88
C TRP A 90 6.08 -17.87 28.17
N LEU A 91 5.51 -16.74 28.59
CA LEU A 91 5.87 -16.03 29.81
C LEU A 91 5.12 -16.61 31.01
N SER A 92 3.90 -17.10 30.77
CA SER A 92 3.11 -17.91 31.70
C SER A 92 2.25 -18.89 30.90
N THR A 93 1.34 -19.61 31.56
CA THR A 93 0.35 -20.48 30.92
C THR A 93 -0.62 -19.74 30.00
N GLU A 94 -0.81 -18.43 30.19
CA GLU A 94 -1.77 -17.61 29.43
C GLU A 94 -1.09 -16.56 28.55
N TRP A 95 0.15 -16.17 28.86
CA TRP A 95 0.85 -15.11 28.14
C TRP A 95 1.94 -15.66 27.23
N SER A 96 1.90 -15.30 25.96
CA SER A 96 2.94 -15.62 24.97
C SER A 96 3.50 -14.35 24.35
N LEU A 97 4.82 -14.28 24.24
CA LEU A 97 5.57 -13.23 23.58
C LEU A 97 6.23 -13.78 22.32
N LYS A 98 6.11 -13.05 21.22
CA LYS A 98 6.79 -13.33 19.96
C LYS A 98 7.55 -12.08 19.54
N LEU A 99 8.81 -12.25 19.18
CA LEU A 99 9.66 -11.22 18.59
C LEU A 99 10.21 -11.77 17.29
N GLU A 100 10.04 -11.05 16.19
CA GLU A 100 10.55 -11.42 14.86
C GLU A 100 11.32 -10.26 14.25
N GLY A 101 12.50 -10.54 13.71
CA GLY A 101 13.23 -9.66 12.83
C GLY A 101 13.20 -10.24 11.41
N TYR A 102 13.06 -9.38 10.41
CA TYR A 102 13.10 -9.81 9.01
C TYR A 102 13.93 -8.88 8.15
N TYR A 103 14.48 -9.46 7.09
CA TYR A 103 15.07 -8.77 5.95
C TYR A 103 14.56 -9.44 4.68
N LYS A 104 14.08 -8.65 3.74
CA LYS A 104 13.56 -9.11 2.45
C LYS A 104 14.25 -8.30 1.36
N ASP A 105 14.82 -9.02 0.41
CA ASP A 105 15.44 -8.45 -0.78
C ASP A 105 14.52 -8.71 -1.96
N PHE A 106 14.24 -7.69 -2.76
CA PHE A 106 13.33 -7.73 -3.89
C PHE A 106 14.09 -7.40 -5.17
N ASP A 107 13.95 -8.26 -6.18
CA ASP A 107 14.60 -8.07 -7.47
C ASP A 107 13.60 -8.29 -8.61
N ASN A 108 13.99 -7.87 -9.82
CA ASN A 108 13.19 -7.97 -11.03
C ASN A 108 11.81 -7.31 -10.90
N LEU A 109 11.67 -6.24 -10.11
CA LEU A 109 10.41 -5.52 -9.97
C LEU A 109 10.03 -4.85 -11.29
N TYR A 110 8.75 -4.91 -11.63
CA TYR A 110 8.26 -4.30 -12.86
C TYR A 110 8.21 -2.77 -12.76
N ILE A 111 8.74 -2.11 -13.78
CA ILE A 111 8.60 -0.68 -14.05
C ILE A 111 8.28 -0.43 -15.53
N PRO A 112 7.67 0.72 -15.86
CA PRO A 112 7.56 1.16 -17.25
C PRO A 112 8.93 1.31 -17.90
N ALA A 113 9.08 0.86 -19.15
CA ALA A 113 10.26 1.14 -19.95
C ALA A 113 10.39 2.65 -20.13
N LEU A 114 11.57 3.19 -19.84
CA LEU A 114 11.95 4.54 -20.22
C LEU A 114 12.43 4.49 -21.67
N LEU A 115 11.65 5.08 -22.56
CA LEU A 115 12.08 5.31 -23.94
C LEU A 115 12.34 6.79 -24.14
N GLN A 116 13.33 7.12 -24.97
CA GLN A 116 13.57 8.49 -25.38
C GLN A 116 12.37 9.00 -26.16
N GLY A 117 11.73 10.04 -25.66
CA GLY A 117 10.60 10.69 -26.28
C GLY A 117 10.72 12.20 -26.28
N SER A 118 9.62 12.85 -26.64
CA SER A 118 9.48 14.29 -26.63
C SER A 118 8.64 14.69 -25.43
N ARG A 119 9.21 15.48 -24.51
CA ARG A 119 8.44 16.17 -23.48
C ARG A 119 8.20 17.60 -23.96
N TYR A 120 6.97 18.05 -23.86
CA TYR A 120 6.60 19.39 -24.29
C TYR A 120 6.56 20.36 -23.11
N PHE A 121 7.07 21.56 -23.32
CA PHE A 121 7.10 22.63 -22.32
C PHE A 121 6.57 23.92 -22.93
N THR A 122 5.99 24.75 -22.09
CA THR A 122 5.61 26.11 -22.40
C THR A 122 6.00 27.00 -21.23
N GLU A 123 6.30 28.26 -21.52
CA GLU A 123 6.75 29.24 -20.55
C GLU A 123 5.74 30.38 -20.46
N SER A 124 5.59 30.94 -19.26
CA SER A 124 4.71 32.09 -19.09
C SER A 124 5.33 33.32 -19.76
N VAL A 125 4.48 34.07 -20.48
CA VAL A 125 4.87 35.33 -21.12
C VAL A 125 4.76 36.45 -20.07
N PRO A 126 5.87 37.15 -19.73
CA PRO A 126 5.85 38.20 -18.72
C PRO A 126 4.80 39.29 -19.02
N GLY A 127 3.99 39.64 -18.03
CA GLY A 127 2.98 40.70 -18.13
C GLY A 127 1.68 40.30 -18.85
N LYS A 128 1.55 39.05 -19.28
CA LYS A 128 0.31 38.50 -19.85
C LYS A 128 -0.45 37.66 -18.81
N ASP A 129 -1.75 37.52 -19.02
CA ASP A 129 -2.61 36.76 -18.13
C ASP A 129 -2.50 35.26 -18.43
N PRO A 130 -2.05 34.43 -17.46
CA PRO A 130 -1.84 33.00 -17.68
C PRO A 130 -3.16 32.23 -17.89
N ARG A 131 -4.33 32.83 -17.65
CA ARG A 131 -5.62 32.19 -17.92
C ARG A 131 -5.87 31.96 -19.41
N PHE A 132 -5.24 32.74 -20.27
CA PHE A 132 -5.43 32.69 -21.71
C PHE A 132 -4.19 32.17 -22.43
N VAL A 133 -4.36 31.60 -23.62
CA VAL A 133 -3.25 31.07 -24.43
C VAL A 133 -2.21 32.14 -24.73
N SER A 134 -2.64 33.40 -24.90
CA SER A 134 -1.76 34.56 -25.12
C SER A 134 -0.79 34.83 -23.95
N GLY A 135 -1.02 34.21 -22.79
CA GLY A 135 -0.13 34.21 -21.63
C GLY A 135 1.02 33.20 -21.68
N TRP A 136 1.10 32.40 -22.73
CA TRP A 136 2.04 31.28 -22.83
C TRP A 136 2.78 31.28 -24.17
N THR A 137 4.01 30.79 -24.16
CA THR A 137 4.76 30.53 -25.39
C THR A 137 4.20 29.31 -26.12
N LEU A 138 4.44 29.22 -27.43
CA LEU A 138 4.14 27.99 -28.17
C LEU A 138 4.88 26.81 -27.53
N PRO A 139 4.22 25.66 -27.33
CA PRO A 139 4.89 24.48 -26.80
C PRO A 139 6.10 24.10 -27.63
N TYR A 140 7.22 23.85 -26.98
CA TYR A 140 8.43 23.34 -27.60
C TYR A 140 8.76 21.97 -27.05
N ALA A 141 9.30 21.10 -27.91
CA ALA A 141 9.74 19.77 -27.54
C ALA A 141 11.15 19.84 -26.97
N ILE A 142 11.39 19.14 -25.86
CA ILE A 142 12.72 18.74 -25.43
C ILE A 142 12.81 17.22 -25.43
N LEU A 143 14.00 16.71 -25.72
CA LEU A 143 14.28 15.30 -25.54
C LEU A 143 14.18 14.98 -24.05
N GLY A 144 13.39 13.97 -23.71
CA GLY A 144 13.24 13.50 -22.35
C GLY A 144 12.64 12.12 -22.30
N ASP A 145 12.84 11.45 -21.17
CA ASP A 145 12.30 10.10 -20.99
C ASP A 145 10.77 10.14 -20.96
N SER A 146 10.16 9.24 -21.72
CA SER A 146 8.72 9.00 -21.72
C SER A 146 8.45 7.66 -21.02
N LEU A 147 7.53 7.68 -20.05
CA LEU A 147 7.03 6.47 -19.42
C LEU A 147 6.08 5.78 -20.40
N THR A 148 6.44 4.57 -20.81
CA THR A 148 5.61 3.76 -21.70
C THR A 148 4.64 2.88 -20.92
N GLN A 149 3.79 2.15 -21.62
CA GLN A 149 3.03 1.04 -21.01
C GLN A 149 3.81 -0.26 -21.03
N ILE A 150 5.01 -0.27 -21.63
CA ILE A 150 5.81 -1.48 -21.81
C ILE A 150 6.44 -1.85 -20.46
N PRO A 151 6.14 -3.03 -19.88
CA PRO A 151 6.76 -3.48 -18.65
C PRO A 151 8.23 -3.88 -18.87
N THR A 152 9.09 -3.60 -17.90
CA THR A 152 10.50 -4.06 -17.86
C THR A 152 10.90 -4.42 -16.43
N ASN A 153 11.84 -5.36 -16.26
CA ASN A 153 12.47 -5.64 -14.97
C ASN A 153 13.61 -4.63 -14.74
N GLY A 154 13.29 -3.48 -14.15
CA GLY A 154 14.26 -2.37 -14.00
C GLY A 154 14.30 -1.76 -12.60
N ALA A 155 13.65 -2.38 -11.63
CA ALA A 155 13.66 -1.94 -10.24
C ALA A 155 13.98 -3.09 -9.28
N PHE A 156 14.50 -2.72 -8.13
CA PHE A 156 14.79 -3.60 -7.00
C PHE A 156 14.45 -2.86 -5.70
N GLY A 157 14.48 -3.55 -4.57
CA GLY A 157 14.15 -2.94 -3.29
C GLY A 157 14.41 -3.85 -2.13
N GLU A 158 14.20 -3.32 -0.94
CA GLU A 158 14.35 -4.07 0.30
C GLU A 158 13.26 -3.71 1.29
N ALA A 159 12.94 -4.66 2.17
CA ALA A 159 12.07 -4.44 3.32
C ALA A 159 12.66 -5.12 4.56
N TYR A 160 12.82 -4.37 5.64
CA TYR A 160 13.35 -4.89 6.88
C TYR A 160 12.68 -4.27 8.09
N GLY A 161 12.67 -5.01 9.19
CA GLY A 161 11.95 -4.56 10.37
C GLY A 161 11.98 -5.54 11.53
N VAL A 162 11.34 -5.10 12.61
CA VAL A 162 11.15 -5.87 13.83
C VAL A 162 9.67 -5.82 14.23
N GLU A 163 9.13 -6.98 14.58
CA GLU A 163 7.76 -7.15 15.01
C GLU A 163 7.73 -7.80 16.39
N VAL A 164 6.88 -7.26 17.26
CA VAL A 164 6.62 -7.79 18.60
C VAL A 164 5.15 -8.09 18.70
N MET A 165 4.80 -9.26 19.23
CA MET A 165 3.44 -9.64 19.58
C MET A 165 3.39 -10.19 21.00
N LEU A 166 2.57 -9.60 21.84
CA LEU A 166 2.23 -10.10 23.16
C LEU A 166 0.77 -10.54 23.14
N ALA A 167 0.50 -11.82 23.40
CA ALA A 167 -0.85 -12.36 23.41
C ALA A 167 -1.21 -12.91 24.80
N LYS A 168 -2.42 -12.58 25.27
CA LYS A 168 -3.07 -13.20 26.42
C LYS A 168 -4.16 -14.13 25.92
N LYS A 169 -4.02 -15.41 26.23
CA LYS A 169 -5.03 -16.44 26.00
C LYS A 169 -5.83 -16.67 27.28
N ASN A 170 -7.12 -16.91 27.12
CA ASN A 170 -8.00 -17.27 28.23
C ASN A 170 -8.01 -18.81 28.37
N ILE A 171 -7.06 -19.34 29.14
CA ILE A 171 -6.86 -20.80 29.31
C ILE A 171 -7.17 -21.22 30.75
N ILE A 172 -6.89 -20.36 31.73
CA ILE A 172 -7.15 -20.65 33.14
C ILE A 172 -8.61 -20.31 33.47
N ARG A 173 -9.27 -21.16 34.26
CA ARG A 173 -10.61 -20.88 34.79
C ARG A 173 -10.62 -19.57 35.61
N GLY A 174 -11.55 -18.68 35.30
CA GLY A 174 -11.69 -17.36 35.97
C GLY A 174 -10.86 -16.25 35.33
N SER A 175 -10.17 -16.53 34.22
CA SER A 175 -9.53 -15.49 33.41
C SER A 175 -10.60 -14.79 32.58
N ASN A 176 -10.70 -13.48 32.77
CA ASN A 176 -11.73 -12.65 32.13
C ASN A 176 -11.19 -11.82 30.99
N LEU A 177 -9.87 -11.86 30.72
CA LEU A 177 -9.22 -11.06 29.70
C LEU A 177 -8.55 -11.97 28.67
N SER A 178 -8.79 -11.69 27.40
CA SER A 178 -8.04 -12.25 26.29
C SER A 178 -7.72 -11.16 25.28
N GLY A 179 -6.73 -11.40 24.42
CA GLY A 179 -6.38 -10.42 23.41
C GLY A 179 -4.90 -10.45 23.07
N TRP A 180 -4.49 -9.45 22.31
CA TRP A 180 -3.11 -9.29 21.89
C TRP A 180 -2.76 -7.83 21.62
N PHE A 181 -1.49 -7.55 21.79
CA PHE A 181 -0.82 -6.32 21.41
C PHE A 181 0.21 -6.69 20.35
N SER A 182 0.30 -5.91 19.28
CA SER A 182 1.37 -6.00 18.30
C SER A 182 1.98 -4.64 18.01
N TYR A 183 3.30 -4.61 17.84
CA TYR A 183 4.03 -3.45 17.33
C TYR A 183 4.97 -3.89 16.20
N ALA A 184 4.96 -3.13 15.11
CA ALA A 184 5.89 -3.30 14.00
C ALA A 184 6.67 -2.01 13.76
N LEU A 185 7.99 -2.14 13.64
CA LEU A 185 8.89 -1.13 13.10
C LEU A 185 9.38 -1.63 11.75
N ALA A 186 8.97 -0.99 10.65
CA ALA A 186 9.25 -1.44 9.29
C ALA A 186 9.87 -0.32 8.44
N PHE A 187 10.79 -0.70 7.56
CA PHE A 187 11.40 0.17 6.57
C PHE A 187 11.36 -0.54 5.23
N THR A 188 10.92 0.18 4.19
CA THR A 188 10.86 -0.36 2.84
C THR A 188 11.40 0.67 1.85
N ASN A 189 12.43 0.28 1.09
CA ASN A 189 13.12 1.15 0.12
C ASN A 189 13.01 0.54 -1.27
N ARG A 190 12.68 1.35 -2.27
CA ARG A 190 12.59 0.92 -3.67
C ARG A 190 13.50 1.79 -4.52
N TYR A 191 14.22 1.14 -5.42
CA TYR A 191 15.20 1.73 -6.31
C TYR A 191 14.72 1.55 -7.75
N GLU A 192 14.53 2.65 -8.47
CA GLU A 192 14.19 2.64 -9.91
C GLU A 192 14.85 3.84 -10.60
N ASN A 193 15.37 3.64 -11.82
CA ASN A 193 15.91 4.72 -12.66
C ASN A 193 16.95 5.61 -11.94
N GLY A 194 17.82 5.00 -11.12
CA GLY A 194 18.85 5.70 -10.33
C GLY A 194 18.31 6.53 -9.15
N LYS A 195 17.01 6.45 -8.84
CA LYS A 195 16.36 7.14 -7.72
C LYS A 195 15.93 6.14 -6.64
N ASN A 196 15.88 6.62 -5.40
CA ASN A 196 15.35 5.89 -4.24
C ASN A 196 14.09 6.58 -3.72
N TYR A 197 13.06 5.81 -3.44
CA TYR A 197 11.83 6.26 -2.81
C TYR A 197 11.25 5.11 -1.95
N PRO A 198 10.45 5.41 -0.91
CA PRO A 198 9.82 4.37 -0.11
C PRO A 198 8.79 3.59 -0.95
N PHE A 199 8.49 2.35 -0.59
CA PHE A 199 7.30 1.70 -1.16
C PHE A 199 6.02 2.44 -0.73
N ARG A 200 4.98 2.39 -1.57
CA ARG A 200 3.70 3.11 -1.31
C ARG A 200 3.06 2.74 0.04
N PHE A 201 3.24 1.50 0.49
CA PHE A 201 2.68 0.99 1.73
C PHE A 201 3.68 1.05 2.90
N ASP A 202 4.77 1.81 2.77
CA ASP A 202 5.75 1.98 3.84
C ASP A 202 5.15 2.69 5.06
N GLN A 203 4.74 1.90 6.05
CA GLN A 203 4.26 2.42 7.33
C GLN A 203 5.28 2.07 8.41
N ARG A 204 6.04 3.09 8.86
CA ARG A 204 7.19 2.91 9.75
C ARG A 204 6.83 2.29 11.08
N HIS A 205 5.77 2.81 11.69
CA HIS A 205 5.25 2.34 12.96
C HIS A 205 3.81 1.89 12.79
N THR A 206 3.50 0.69 13.22
CA THR A 206 2.13 0.18 13.33
C THR A 206 1.94 -0.44 14.69
N VAL A 207 0.89 -0.03 15.41
CA VAL A 207 0.49 -0.62 16.69
C VAL A 207 -0.95 -1.12 16.54
N ASN A 208 -1.21 -2.33 17.02
CA ASN A 208 -2.56 -2.86 17.12
C ASN A 208 -2.76 -3.45 18.51
N ILE A 209 -3.93 -3.18 19.08
CA ILE A 209 -4.39 -3.70 20.35
C ILE A 209 -5.77 -4.28 20.11
N VAL A 210 -5.96 -5.54 20.49
CA VAL A 210 -7.27 -6.18 20.51
C VAL A 210 -7.44 -6.82 21.88
N LEU A 211 -8.46 -6.41 22.62
CA LEU A 211 -8.77 -6.91 23.96
C LEU A 211 -10.23 -7.32 24.02
N ASN A 212 -10.50 -8.46 24.64
CA ASN A 212 -11.84 -8.91 25.00
C ASN A 212 -11.87 -9.15 26.49
N TYR A 213 -12.79 -8.49 27.18
CA TYR A 213 -12.98 -8.59 28.61
C TYR A 213 -14.39 -9.06 28.96
N SER A 214 -14.50 -10.24 29.57
CA SER A 214 -15.76 -10.75 30.11
C SER A 214 -16.05 -10.04 31.43
N ILE A 215 -16.95 -9.05 31.40
CA ILE A 215 -17.32 -8.26 32.58
C ILE A 215 -18.03 -9.16 33.59
N ASN A 216 -18.92 -10.00 33.11
CA ASN A 216 -19.64 -11.02 33.86
C ASN A 216 -20.12 -12.13 32.89
N SER A 217 -20.97 -13.04 33.35
CA SER A 217 -21.45 -14.18 32.56
C SER A 217 -22.33 -13.83 31.36
N TRP A 218 -22.85 -12.60 31.29
CA TRP A 218 -23.78 -12.17 30.24
C TRP A 218 -23.29 -10.96 29.46
N LEU A 219 -22.17 -10.33 29.84
CA LEU A 219 -21.69 -9.10 29.24
C LEU A 219 -20.19 -9.17 28.94
N GLU A 220 -19.85 -8.89 27.68
CA GLU A 220 -18.47 -8.86 27.20
C GLU A 220 -18.15 -7.53 26.50
N LEU A 221 -16.97 -7.01 26.77
CA LEU A 221 -16.42 -5.80 26.16
C LEU A 221 -15.27 -6.16 25.24
N GLY A 222 -15.42 -5.88 23.95
CA GLY A 222 -14.37 -5.88 22.95
C GLY A 222 -13.81 -4.47 22.72
N VAL A 223 -12.49 -4.35 22.69
CA VAL A 223 -11.79 -3.10 22.36
C VAL A 223 -10.78 -3.41 21.27
N ARG A 224 -10.80 -2.62 20.20
CA ARG A 224 -9.76 -2.61 19.18
C ARG A 224 -9.20 -1.21 19.05
N TRP A 225 -7.90 -1.06 19.21
CA TRP A 225 -7.21 0.19 18.94
C TRP A 225 -6.09 -0.06 17.92
N GLN A 226 -5.99 0.82 16.95
CA GLN A 226 -4.95 0.76 15.93
C GLN A 226 -4.32 2.14 15.75
N TYR A 227 -3.00 2.15 15.57
CA TYR A 227 -2.21 3.30 15.24
C TYR A 227 -1.28 2.96 14.08
N GLY A 228 -1.06 3.94 13.20
CA GLY A 228 -0.15 3.80 12.09
C GLY A 228 0.48 5.15 11.75
N SER A 229 1.79 5.18 11.60
CA SER A 229 2.48 6.36 11.04
C SER A 229 2.02 6.63 9.60
N GLY A 230 2.26 7.85 9.11
CA GLY A 230 1.80 8.27 7.79
C GLY A 230 2.33 7.45 6.62
N PHE A 231 1.42 7.03 5.73
CA PHE A 231 1.78 6.47 4.43
C PHE A 231 2.45 7.52 3.53
N PRO A 232 3.45 7.14 2.71
CA PRO A 232 4.04 8.01 1.72
C PRO A 232 3.02 8.44 0.66
N TYR A 233 3.16 9.65 0.15
CA TYR A 233 2.43 10.15 -1.00
C TYR A 233 3.29 11.15 -1.78
N SER A 234 2.97 11.35 -3.06
CA SER A 234 3.61 12.37 -3.89
C SER A 234 2.89 13.71 -3.70
N GLU A 235 3.59 14.70 -3.16
CA GLU A 235 3.03 16.03 -2.99
C GLU A 235 3.30 16.87 -4.25
N PRO A 236 2.26 17.48 -4.87
CA PRO A 236 2.47 18.31 -6.04
C PRO A 236 3.31 19.55 -5.73
N VAL A 237 4.08 19.98 -6.73
CA VAL A 237 4.89 21.20 -6.68
C VAL A 237 4.13 22.42 -7.22
N GLY A 238 3.04 22.22 -7.97
CA GLY A 238 2.23 23.29 -8.51
C GLY A 238 1.22 22.83 -9.56
N ILE A 239 0.97 23.71 -10.52
CA ILE A 239 0.13 23.45 -11.68
C ILE A 239 0.92 23.77 -12.95
N LYS A 240 0.55 23.15 -14.08
CA LYS A 240 1.15 23.43 -15.38
C LYS A 240 0.10 23.39 -16.49
N PRO A 241 0.24 24.16 -17.58
CA PRO A 241 -0.63 24.02 -18.74
C PRO A 241 -0.61 22.59 -19.26
N ARG A 242 -1.79 22.05 -19.56
CA ARG A 242 -1.91 20.77 -20.26
C ARG A 242 -1.51 20.98 -21.71
N ILE A 243 -0.57 20.16 -22.17
CA ILE A 243 -0.18 20.13 -23.58
C ILE A 243 -0.74 18.85 -24.18
N ILE A 244 -1.42 18.98 -25.32
CA ILE A 244 -1.95 17.89 -26.11
C ILE A 244 -1.31 17.91 -27.50
N LEU A 245 -1.38 16.78 -28.20
CA LEU A 245 -1.04 16.72 -29.62
C LEU A 245 -2.32 16.89 -30.43
N GLU A 246 -2.29 17.79 -31.39
CA GLU A 246 -3.35 18.05 -32.35
C GLU A 246 -2.88 17.67 -33.75
N ASP A 247 -3.81 17.12 -34.52
CA ASP A 247 -3.66 16.87 -35.96
C ASP A 247 -4.08 18.15 -36.70
N GLN A 248 -3.10 18.90 -37.19
CA GLN A 248 -3.32 20.18 -37.87
C GLN A 248 -3.35 20.06 -39.40
N ASP A 249 -2.77 19.01 -39.95
CA ASP A 249 -2.72 18.72 -41.39
C ASP A 249 -3.79 17.70 -41.83
N LEU A 250 -4.59 17.20 -40.89
CA LEU A 250 -5.73 16.30 -41.08
C LEU A 250 -5.34 14.95 -41.67
N ASP A 251 -4.15 14.45 -41.35
CA ASP A 251 -3.64 13.16 -41.81
C ASP A 251 -4.06 11.99 -40.89
N GLY A 252 -4.72 12.30 -39.76
CA GLY A 252 -5.18 11.36 -38.75
C GLY A 252 -4.17 11.09 -37.64
N ILE A 253 -3.02 11.77 -37.62
CA ILE A 253 -1.92 11.56 -36.68
C ILE A 253 -1.71 12.85 -35.86
N PRO A 254 -2.11 12.88 -34.57
CA PRO A 254 -1.88 14.05 -33.74
C PRO A 254 -0.39 14.17 -33.38
N GLU A 255 0.27 15.19 -33.93
CA GLU A 255 1.73 15.38 -33.79
C GLU A 255 2.16 16.80 -33.44
N THR A 256 1.28 17.80 -33.61
CA THR A 256 1.61 19.18 -33.28
C THR A 256 1.26 19.49 -31.81
N PRO A 257 2.23 19.88 -30.96
CA PRO A 257 1.95 20.17 -29.56
C PRO A 257 1.26 21.53 -29.40
N VAL A 258 0.09 21.52 -28.78
CA VAL A 258 -0.71 22.71 -28.49
C VAL A 258 -1.15 22.74 -27.03
N ILE A 259 -1.33 23.95 -26.49
CA ILE A 259 -1.90 24.11 -25.16
C ILE A 259 -3.38 23.74 -25.22
N ALA A 260 -3.81 22.82 -24.37
CA ALA A 260 -5.20 22.43 -24.29
C ALA A 260 -6.04 23.59 -23.75
N THR A 261 -7.10 23.94 -24.47
CA THR A 261 -7.98 25.03 -24.10
C THR A 261 -9.43 24.59 -23.93
N ARG A 262 -10.19 25.40 -23.20
CA ARG A 262 -11.64 25.33 -23.17
C ARG A 262 -12.21 26.46 -24.02
N LYS A 263 -12.92 26.09 -25.10
CA LYS A 263 -13.66 27.05 -25.92
C LYS A 263 -14.83 27.61 -25.12
N ASN A 264 -14.97 28.93 -25.15
CA ASN A 264 -16.15 29.60 -24.62
C ASN A 264 -17.15 29.81 -25.76
N ASN A 265 -18.40 29.40 -25.59
CA ASN A 265 -19.42 29.42 -26.65
C ASN A 265 -19.75 30.84 -27.18
N SER A 266 -19.22 31.88 -26.56
CA SER A 266 -19.49 33.30 -26.85
C SER A 266 -18.39 34.02 -27.64
N GLY A 267 -17.45 33.31 -28.27
CA GLY A 267 -16.39 33.92 -29.09
C GLY A 267 -15.32 34.70 -28.32
N GLY A 268 -15.18 34.44 -27.02
CA GLY A 268 -14.11 35.01 -26.19
C GLY A 268 -12.78 34.27 -26.34
N GLU A 269 -11.70 34.85 -25.80
CA GLU A 269 -10.38 34.20 -25.73
C GLU A 269 -10.48 32.82 -25.05
N GLU A 270 -9.80 31.84 -25.64
CA GLU A 270 -9.77 30.48 -25.13
C GLU A 270 -9.00 30.40 -23.81
N THR A 271 -9.56 29.69 -22.83
CA THR A 271 -8.94 29.56 -21.51
C THR A 271 -8.11 28.29 -21.41
N VAL A 272 -6.94 28.39 -20.79
CA VAL A 272 -5.98 27.29 -20.65
C VAL A 272 -6.49 26.26 -19.65
N ILE A 273 -6.37 24.98 -20.01
CA ILE A 273 -6.59 23.85 -19.10
C ILE A 273 -5.26 23.52 -18.40
N TYR A 274 -5.32 23.35 -17.09
CA TYR A 274 -4.15 23.05 -16.26
C TYR A 274 -4.20 21.63 -15.70
N ASP A 275 -3.03 21.01 -15.60
CA ASP A 275 -2.78 19.78 -14.88
C ASP A 275 -2.05 20.06 -13.56
N ILE A 276 -2.21 19.14 -12.61
CA ILE A 276 -1.44 19.13 -11.37
C ILE A 276 -0.01 18.70 -11.69
N ASP A 277 0.96 19.51 -11.28
CA ASP A 277 2.37 19.19 -11.49
C ASP A 277 2.97 18.55 -10.25
N PHE A 278 3.32 17.27 -10.37
CA PHE A 278 4.03 16.52 -9.33
C PHE A 278 5.55 16.66 -9.42
N GLY A 279 6.04 17.30 -10.50
CA GLY A 279 7.47 17.32 -10.80
C GLY A 279 8.07 15.91 -10.83
N ASP A 280 9.33 15.80 -10.47
CA ASP A 280 10.08 14.53 -10.46
C ASP A 280 10.11 13.85 -9.08
N LYS A 281 9.26 14.29 -8.15
CA LYS A 281 9.25 13.85 -6.74
C LYS A 281 8.14 12.82 -6.50
N LYS A 282 8.53 11.54 -6.49
CA LYS A 282 7.63 10.41 -6.19
C LYS A 282 7.70 10.06 -4.69
N LEU A 283 6.54 9.95 -4.03
CA LEU A 283 6.41 9.48 -2.63
C LEU A 283 7.33 10.23 -1.64
N ASN A 284 7.45 11.54 -1.82
CA ASN A 284 8.39 12.42 -1.11
C ASN A 284 7.85 13.02 0.20
N SER A 285 6.54 12.88 0.47
CA SER A 285 5.87 13.38 1.67
C SER A 285 5.12 12.24 2.38
N ARG A 286 4.69 12.45 3.62
CA ARG A 286 3.90 11.48 4.39
C ARG A 286 2.61 12.09 4.89
N LYS A 287 1.53 11.30 4.85
CA LYS A 287 0.23 11.70 5.42
C LYS A 287 0.34 11.87 6.94
N PRO A 288 -0.62 12.54 7.59
CA PRO A 288 -0.71 12.52 9.05
C PRO A 288 -0.83 11.10 9.61
N GLU A 289 -0.53 10.97 10.89
CA GLU A 289 -0.70 9.70 11.59
C GLU A 289 -2.17 9.26 11.65
N TYR A 290 -2.36 7.95 11.60
CA TYR A 290 -3.65 7.30 11.70
C TYR A 290 -3.82 6.76 13.12
N HIS A 291 -4.98 7.00 13.74
CA HIS A 291 -5.41 6.20 14.88
C HIS A 291 -6.93 6.03 14.95
N ARG A 292 -7.37 4.87 15.45
CA ARG A 292 -8.80 4.56 15.61
C ARG A 292 -9.03 3.64 16.80
N LEU A 293 -10.03 3.99 17.60
CA LEU A 293 -10.60 3.12 18.63
C LEU A 293 -11.97 2.63 18.18
N ASP A 294 -12.16 1.32 18.23
CA ASP A 294 -13.43 0.64 18.04
C ASP A 294 -13.78 -0.08 19.35
N VAL A 295 -15.06 -0.01 19.74
CA VAL A 295 -15.57 -0.64 20.96
C VAL A 295 -16.81 -1.44 20.62
N ARG A 296 -16.85 -2.68 21.10
CA ARG A 296 -17.99 -3.58 20.95
C ARG A 296 -18.45 -4.07 22.31
N LEU A 297 -19.75 -4.04 22.54
CA LEU A 297 -20.39 -4.63 23.71
C LEU A 297 -21.25 -5.80 23.25
N ASN A 298 -21.04 -6.99 23.81
CA ASN A 298 -21.90 -8.15 23.58
C ASN A 298 -22.70 -8.45 24.85
N ALA A 299 -24.02 -8.57 24.72
CA ALA A 299 -24.92 -9.12 25.71
C ALA A 299 -25.29 -10.55 25.29
N LEU A 300 -24.91 -11.53 26.11
CA LEU A 300 -25.20 -12.95 25.94
C LEU A 300 -26.50 -13.27 26.68
N ALA A 301 -27.39 -14.01 26.02
CA ALA A 301 -28.63 -14.48 26.62
C ALA A 301 -28.96 -15.89 26.15
N ASP A 302 -29.56 -16.67 27.03
CA ASP A 302 -30.14 -17.97 26.71
C ASP A 302 -31.66 -17.80 26.78
N TRP A 303 -32.31 -17.71 25.62
CA TRP A 303 -33.75 -17.52 25.51
C TRP A 303 -34.31 -18.55 24.53
N TRP A 304 -35.35 -19.27 24.97
CA TRP A 304 -36.03 -20.30 24.19
C TRP A 304 -35.12 -21.47 23.78
N ASP A 305 -34.19 -21.86 24.65
CA ASP A 305 -33.16 -22.89 24.39
C ASP A 305 -32.25 -22.53 23.19
N LEU A 306 -32.10 -21.23 22.91
CA LEU A 306 -31.23 -20.69 21.88
C LEU A 306 -30.17 -19.78 22.50
N ASP A 307 -28.94 -19.85 21.99
CA ASP A 307 -27.84 -18.98 22.39
C ASP A 307 -27.92 -17.66 21.60
N TRP A 308 -28.30 -16.58 22.28
CA TRP A 308 -28.35 -15.23 21.71
C TRP A 308 -27.09 -14.45 22.05
N VAL A 309 -26.58 -13.72 21.05
CA VAL A 309 -25.55 -12.70 21.21
C VAL A 309 -26.07 -11.41 20.59
N ILE A 310 -26.51 -10.48 21.42
CA ILE A 310 -26.89 -9.12 21.00
C ILE A 310 -25.64 -8.25 21.12
N TYR A 311 -25.32 -7.45 20.11
CA TYR A 311 -24.11 -6.64 20.14
C TYR A 311 -24.34 -5.21 19.66
N LEU A 312 -23.66 -4.28 20.31
CA LEU A 312 -23.48 -2.90 19.88
C LEU A 312 -22.00 -2.71 19.54
N ASP A 313 -21.70 -2.46 18.27
CA ASP A 313 -20.37 -2.16 17.78
C ASP A 313 -20.28 -0.68 17.39
N VAL A 314 -19.28 0.03 17.90
CA VAL A 314 -19.05 1.44 17.61
C VAL A 314 -17.65 1.58 17.02
N ILE A 315 -17.61 1.74 15.70
CA ILE A 315 -16.37 1.98 14.97
C ILE A 315 -16.03 3.47 15.07
N ASN A 316 -14.74 3.79 15.23
CA ASN A 316 -14.24 5.16 15.35
C ASN A 316 -14.92 5.95 16.48
N VAL A 317 -14.84 5.44 17.71
CA VAL A 317 -15.45 6.04 18.92
C VAL A 317 -15.09 7.51 19.11
N TYR A 318 -13.87 7.92 18.71
CA TYR A 318 -13.41 9.30 18.83
C TYR A 318 -14.00 10.24 17.76
N ASN A 319 -14.69 9.70 16.76
CA ASN A 319 -15.06 10.41 15.54
C ASN A 319 -13.86 11.12 14.87
N HIS A 320 -12.68 10.48 14.91
CA HIS A 320 -11.44 11.06 14.40
C HIS A 320 -11.43 11.02 12.86
N SER A 321 -11.09 12.14 12.23
CA SER A 321 -11.08 12.29 10.77
C SER A 321 -9.71 11.91 10.17
N ASN A 322 -9.36 10.63 10.22
CA ASN A 322 -8.10 10.16 9.63
C ASN A 322 -8.09 10.40 8.10
N ILE A 323 -6.99 10.94 7.58
CA ILE A 323 -6.85 11.26 6.15
C ILE A 323 -6.47 10.00 5.37
N VAL A 324 -7.30 9.60 4.41
CA VAL A 324 -7.10 8.44 3.54
C VAL A 324 -6.45 8.84 2.22
N ALA A 325 -6.81 9.98 1.65
CA ALA A 325 -6.25 10.49 0.40
C ALA A 325 -6.30 12.02 0.34
N TYR A 326 -5.66 12.59 -0.69
CA TYR A 326 -5.77 14.01 -1.03
C TYR A 326 -6.22 14.12 -2.47
N ASP A 327 -7.27 14.90 -2.69
CA ASP A 327 -7.73 15.29 -4.00
C ASP A 327 -7.14 16.67 -4.32
N TYR A 328 -6.43 16.76 -5.44
CA TYR A 328 -5.80 17.98 -5.90
C TYR A 328 -6.57 18.55 -7.08
N PHE A 329 -6.75 19.86 -7.07
CA PHE A 329 -7.50 20.56 -8.11
C PHE A 329 -6.88 21.94 -8.35
N VAL A 330 -7.20 22.52 -9.50
CA VAL A 330 -6.78 23.89 -9.84
C VAL A 330 -7.90 24.84 -9.45
N THR A 331 -7.59 25.86 -8.66
CA THR A 331 -8.56 26.87 -8.22
C THR A 331 -8.86 27.87 -9.34
N GLU A 332 -9.92 28.68 -9.18
CA GLU A 332 -10.24 29.77 -10.12
C GLU A 332 -9.15 30.84 -10.21
N THR A 333 -8.30 30.97 -9.18
CA THR A 333 -7.16 31.89 -9.14
C THR A 333 -5.86 31.27 -9.65
N LEU A 334 -5.94 30.10 -10.32
CA LEU A 334 -4.80 29.36 -10.86
C LEU A 334 -3.76 28.99 -9.78
N THR A 335 -4.24 28.53 -8.63
CA THR A 335 -3.40 27.97 -7.57
C THR A 335 -3.72 26.51 -7.33
N LEU A 336 -2.78 25.79 -6.70
CA LEU A 336 -2.99 24.40 -6.30
C LEU A 336 -3.93 24.33 -5.10
N GLY A 337 -5.13 23.81 -5.31
CA GLY A 337 -6.07 23.41 -4.26
C GLY A 337 -5.82 21.98 -3.80
N ARG A 338 -6.14 21.71 -2.52
CA ARG A 338 -6.06 20.37 -1.92
C ARG A 338 -7.24 20.15 -0.97
N GLU A 339 -7.93 19.03 -1.13
CA GLU A 339 -8.98 18.58 -0.23
C GLU A 339 -8.64 17.20 0.34
N PRO A 340 -8.70 16.99 1.67
CA PRO A 340 -8.47 15.69 2.26
C PRO A 340 -9.71 14.78 2.11
N THR A 341 -9.53 13.61 1.54
CA THR A 341 -10.50 12.52 1.66
C THR A 341 -10.31 11.85 3.02
N THR A 342 -11.28 11.95 3.91
CA THR A 342 -11.22 11.38 5.26
C THR A 342 -11.91 10.02 5.33
N MET A 343 -11.56 9.25 6.36
CA MET A 343 -12.26 8.01 6.66
C MET A 343 -13.68 8.28 7.15
N LEU A 344 -14.50 7.23 7.20
CA LEU A 344 -15.86 7.32 7.73
C LEU A 344 -15.87 7.84 9.19
N PRO A 345 -16.90 8.61 9.57
CA PRO A 345 -17.09 9.12 10.93
C PRO A 345 -17.39 7.97 11.91
N ILE A 346 -17.84 8.29 13.12
CA ILE A 346 -18.37 7.30 14.05
C ILE A 346 -19.51 6.48 13.42
N ILE A 347 -19.43 5.14 13.52
CA ILE A 347 -20.46 4.23 12.98
C ILE A 347 -20.95 3.30 14.09
N PRO A 348 -22.13 3.59 14.70
CA PRO A 348 -22.78 2.64 15.58
C PRO A 348 -23.53 1.57 14.77
N THR A 349 -23.38 0.31 15.16
CA THR A 349 -24.03 -0.85 14.56
C THR A 349 -24.64 -1.71 15.66
N LEU A 350 -25.95 -1.92 15.62
CA LEU A 350 -26.66 -2.85 16.49
C LEU A 350 -26.99 -4.12 15.69
N GLY A 351 -26.70 -5.28 16.26
CA GLY A 351 -27.05 -6.55 15.64
C GLY A 351 -27.25 -7.65 16.66
N PHE A 352 -27.65 -8.81 16.17
CA PHE A 352 -27.76 -10.02 16.98
C PHE A 352 -27.36 -11.26 16.18
N SER A 353 -26.96 -12.31 16.88
CA SER A 353 -26.69 -13.63 16.34
C SER A 353 -27.39 -14.66 17.22
N VAL A 354 -27.95 -15.69 16.60
CA VAL A 354 -28.64 -16.78 17.30
C VAL A 354 -28.03 -18.09 16.84
N ARG A 355 -27.67 -18.95 17.79
CA ARG A 355 -27.27 -20.34 17.53
C ARG A 355 -28.32 -21.27 18.14
N PHE A 356 -28.75 -22.24 17.33
CA PHE A 356 -29.75 -23.26 17.66
C PHE A 356 -29.12 -24.64 17.77
#